data_AF-A0A951CWZ1-F1
#
_entry.id   AF-A0A951CWZ1-F1
#
_cell.length_a   1.000
_cell.length_b   1.000
_cell.length_c   1.000
_cell.angle_alpha   90.00
_cell.angle_beta   90.00
_cell.angle_gamma   90.00
#
_symmetry.space_group_name_H-M   'P 1'
#
loop_
_entity.id
_entity.type
_entity.pdbx_description
1 polymer ?
#
loop_
_entity_poly.entity_id
_entity_poly.type
_entity_poly.pdbx_seq_one_letter_code
_entity_poly.pdbx_strand_id
1 'polypeptide(L)'
;AFAPTEFAPRLEDLHELNEEQFSARFRNSPVRRAKFAGLLRNVKTVLKNAAAALTTLVLVSLSLHAADRPEDPQSQDPLTNPGWVAFYNNDFDTALSYFDGQVKAHPNDPGEYNHVAQTILYRQMFRSGALESELVSGNNPFLRRPRMEISAQEKQRFTDCIDQALKLSDAALAKNPRDVSALYTLGVAHGLRSNYLFLVEKAWLDSLHEATAARKANQEILRIDPDFVDARLILGLDQYVVACLPFYLRAIGAVGGFHGDKQAGIAQLELVRARGVRNRSDAEVLLAAIYRRERCPEKAIPLVTALAERFPRNYLFRFEQVQMYSDAGDKQSALRVIAQIESLRSQGAPGYSELPPEKIQYLKGNLLFWYGDLPEALMDLKQVTKKADELDLNTAVLSWLRVGQIYDLQGNHELAIEAYRQTMKTAPRSEAAEEANSYIATPYHRKHAAA
;
A
#
# COMPACT_ATOMS: atom_id res chain seq x y z
N ALA A 1 -22.47 -42.42 10.72
CA ALA A 1 -22.74 -40.98 10.68
C ALA A 1 -21.41 -40.24 10.77
N PHE A 2 -21.13 -39.33 9.83
CA PHE A 2 -19.93 -38.49 9.85
C PHE A 2 -20.07 -37.48 11.00
N ALA A 3 -19.21 -37.58 12.01
CA ALA A 3 -19.11 -36.60 13.09
C ALA A 3 -17.81 -35.80 12.88
N PRO A 4 -17.88 -34.57 12.34
CA PRO A 4 -16.70 -33.75 12.16
C PRO A 4 -16.35 -33.07 13.48
N THR A 5 -15.32 -33.55 14.17
CA THR A 5 -14.75 -32.86 15.34
C THR A 5 -13.87 -31.66 14.98
N GLU A 6 -13.62 -31.40 13.69
CA GLU A 6 -12.92 -30.19 13.23
C GLU A 6 -13.53 -29.70 11.91
N PHE A 7 -14.43 -28.72 11.98
CA PHE A 7 -15.24 -28.31 10.83
C PHE A 7 -14.47 -27.50 9.77
N ALA A 8 -13.26 -27.01 10.03
CA ALA A 8 -12.26 -26.74 9.00
C ALA A 8 -10.90 -26.32 9.61
N PRO A 9 -9.77 -26.81 9.09
CA PRO A 9 -8.42 -26.44 9.53
C PRO A 9 -8.00 -25.05 9.04
N ARG A 10 -7.00 -24.44 9.69
CA ARG A 10 -6.41 -23.16 9.24
C ARG A 10 -5.72 -23.37 7.88
N LEU A 11 -5.66 -22.30 7.07
CA LEU A 11 -4.98 -22.32 5.76
C LEU A 11 -3.49 -22.70 5.87
N GLU A 12 -2.85 -22.26 6.95
CA GLU A 12 -1.47 -22.59 7.34
C GLU A 12 -1.30 -24.12 7.50
N ASP A 13 -2.18 -24.74 8.30
CA ASP A 13 -2.19 -26.18 8.56
C ASP A 13 -2.39 -27.01 7.28
N LEU A 14 -3.07 -26.47 6.26
CA LEU A 14 -3.32 -27.16 4.98
C LEU A 14 -2.12 -27.10 4.02
N HIS A 15 -1.25 -26.10 4.16
CA HIS A 15 -0.08 -25.93 3.33
C HIS A 15 1.09 -26.82 3.77
N GLU A 16 1.22 -27.03 5.07
CA GLU A 16 2.27 -27.86 5.68
C GLU A 16 2.00 -29.36 5.60
N LEU A 17 0.78 -29.77 5.19
CA LEU A 17 0.46 -31.18 4.99
C LEU A 17 1.37 -31.74 3.91
N ASN A 18 2.15 -32.76 4.25
CA ASN A 18 2.68 -33.64 3.24
C ASN A 18 1.56 -34.54 2.68
N GLU A 19 1.83 -35.21 1.56
CA GLU A 19 0.81 -36.00 0.85
C GLU A 19 0.21 -37.12 1.73
N GLU A 20 0.98 -37.63 2.68
CA GLU A 20 0.59 -38.68 3.62
C GLU A 20 -0.36 -38.14 4.70
N GLN A 21 -0.03 -37.00 5.29
CA GLN A 21 -0.86 -36.28 6.26
C GLN A 21 -2.19 -35.80 5.64
N PHE A 22 -2.14 -35.30 4.40
CA PHE A 22 -3.35 -34.92 3.65
C PHE A 22 -4.26 -36.14 3.41
N SER A 23 -3.69 -37.26 2.98
CA SER A 23 -4.44 -38.49 2.73
C SER A 23 -5.03 -39.09 4.00
N ALA A 24 -4.32 -39.00 5.12
CA ALA A 24 -4.81 -39.43 6.43
C ALA A 24 -5.98 -38.55 6.90
N ARG A 25 -5.87 -37.23 6.75
CA ARG A 25 -6.88 -36.26 7.21
C ARG A 25 -8.16 -36.30 6.39
N PHE A 26 -8.08 -36.52 5.08
CA PHE A 26 -9.23 -36.55 4.16
C PHE A 26 -9.64 -37.97 3.75
N ARG A 27 -9.21 -39.00 4.49
CA ARG A 27 -9.44 -40.43 4.17
C ARG A 27 -10.92 -40.79 3.96
N ASN A 28 -11.81 -40.13 4.68
CA ASN A 28 -13.25 -40.35 4.64
C ASN A 28 -14.01 -39.21 3.92
N SER A 29 -13.31 -38.37 3.15
CA SER A 29 -13.86 -37.23 2.42
C SER A 29 -13.86 -37.52 0.90
N PRO A 30 -14.81 -36.96 0.13
CA PRO A 30 -14.81 -37.05 -1.34
C PRO A 30 -13.60 -36.36 -2.01
N VAL A 31 -12.72 -35.70 -1.24
CA VAL A 31 -11.50 -35.05 -1.73
C VAL A 31 -10.38 -36.08 -1.93
N ARG A 32 -10.15 -36.50 -3.19
CA ARG A 32 -9.11 -37.49 -3.57
C ARG A 32 -7.69 -36.88 -3.64
N ARG A 33 -6.66 -37.72 -3.46
CA ARG A 33 -5.22 -37.40 -3.59
C ARG A 33 -4.86 -36.52 -4.81
N ALA A 34 -5.47 -36.80 -5.97
CA ALA A 34 -5.25 -36.04 -7.21
C ALA A 34 -5.63 -34.55 -7.13
N LYS A 35 -6.42 -34.14 -6.11
CA LYS A 35 -6.81 -32.74 -5.88
C LYS A 35 -5.85 -31.99 -4.94
N PHE A 36 -4.85 -32.63 -4.34
CA PHE A 36 -3.91 -31.99 -3.40
C PHE A 36 -3.08 -30.89 -4.06
N ALA A 37 -2.44 -31.18 -5.21
CA ALA A 37 -1.70 -30.18 -5.98
C ALA A 37 -2.62 -29.07 -6.54
N GLY A 38 -3.90 -29.37 -6.79
CA GLY A 38 -4.91 -28.39 -7.17
C GLY A 38 -5.32 -27.49 -6.01
N LEU A 39 -5.51 -28.07 -4.82
CA LEU A 39 -5.82 -27.35 -3.58
C LEU A 39 -4.65 -26.46 -3.17
N LEU A 40 -3.39 -26.95 -3.19
CA LEU A 40 -2.23 -26.12 -2.88
C LEU A 40 -2.00 -25.00 -3.91
N ARG A 41 -2.22 -25.26 -5.20
CA ARG A 41 -2.20 -24.20 -6.23
C ARG A 41 -3.32 -23.19 -6.03
N ASN A 42 -4.52 -23.66 -5.70
CA ASN A 42 -5.66 -22.79 -5.42
C ASN A 42 -5.40 -21.99 -4.15
N VAL A 43 -4.92 -22.60 -3.06
CA VAL A 43 -4.52 -21.95 -1.80
C VAL A 43 -3.42 -20.93 -2.05
N LYS A 44 -2.39 -21.24 -2.83
CA LYS A 44 -1.34 -20.29 -3.23
C LYS A 44 -1.88 -19.14 -4.08
N THR A 45 -2.84 -19.41 -4.97
CA THR A 45 -3.50 -18.39 -5.82
C THR A 45 -4.50 -17.54 -5.01
N VAL A 46 -5.17 -18.17 -4.05
CA VAL A 46 -6.07 -17.59 -3.05
C VAL A 46 -5.29 -16.68 -2.12
N LEU A 47 -4.13 -17.12 -1.62
CA LEU A 47 -3.22 -16.31 -0.82
C LEU A 47 -2.59 -15.20 -1.66
N LYS A 48 -2.22 -15.47 -2.92
CA LYS A 48 -1.81 -14.43 -3.87
C LYS A 48 -2.90 -13.36 -4.05
N ASN A 49 -4.15 -13.76 -4.20
CA ASN A 49 -5.30 -12.88 -4.43
C ASN A 49 -5.80 -12.21 -3.14
N ALA A 50 -5.66 -12.87 -1.98
CA ALA A 50 -5.96 -12.31 -0.67
C ALA A 50 -4.90 -11.28 -0.28
N ALA A 51 -3.63 -11.64 -0.47
CA ALA A 51 -2.51 -10.73 -0.34
C ALA A 51 -2.57 -9.61 -1.39
N ALA A 52 -3.20 -9.85 -2.57
CA ALA A 52 -3.54 -8.81 -3.53
C ALA A 52 -4.51 -7.76 -3.00
N ALA A 53 -5.58 -8.20 -2.34
CA ALA A 53 -6.55 -7.31 -1.70
C ALA A 53 -5.96 -6.57 -0.49
N LEU A 54 -4.99 -7.19 0.20
CA LEU A 54 -4.11 -6.57 1.19
C LEU A 54 -3.20 -5.50 0.54
N THR A 55 -2.67 -5.73 -0.66
CA THR A 55 -1.75 -4.79 -1.36
C THR A 55 -2.31 -3.38 -1.51
N THR A 56 -3.60 -3.24 -1.83
CA THR A 56 -4.22 -1.94 -2.10
C THR A 56 -4.24 -1.03 -0.86
N LEU A 57 -4.02 -1.58 0.33
CA LEU A 57 -4.26 -0.89 1.60
C LEU A 57 -3.11 -1.00 2.59
N VAL A 58 -2.25 -2.00 2.44
CA VAL A 58 -1.01 -2.18 3.22
C VAL A 58 0.08 -1.17 2.85
N LEU A 59 -0.03 -0.48 1.71
CA LEU A 59 0.94 0.53 1.27
C LEU A 59 0.89 1.85 2.08
N VAL A 60 -0.11 2.01 2.95
CA VAL A 60 -0.30 3.23 3.74
C VAL A 60 -0.14 2.94 5.23
N SER A 61 1.12 3.04 5.60
CA SER A 61 1.76 3.54 6.81
C SER A 61 1.29 3.00 8.16
N LEU A 62 2.25 2.35 8.81
CA LEU A 62 2.28 2.12 10.24
C LEU A 62 3.40 2.98 10.82
N SER A 63 3.10 4.24 11.14
CA SER A 63 4.01 5.18 11.83
C SER A 63 3.74 5.19 13.33
N LEU A 64 4.39 4.29 14.07
CA LEU A 64 4.07 4.05 15.48
C LEU A 64 5.29 4.34 16.37
N HIS A 65 5.14 5.35 17.23
CA HIS A 65 6.09 5.71 18.29
C HIS A 65 5.88 4.87 19.55
N ALA A 66 6.94 4.18 19.96
CA ALA A 66 7.14 3.86 21.36
C ALA A 66 7.78 5.09 22.00
N ALA A 67 7.23 5.58 23.11
CA ALA A 67 7.98 6.43 24.01
C ALA A 67 7.86 5.81 25.41
N ASP A 68 8.98 5.78 26.10
CA ASP A 68 9.16 5.24 27.44
C ASP A 68 8.39 6.06 28.50
N ARG A 69 7.53 5.34 29.25
CA ARG A 69 7.20 5.52 30.68
C ARG A 69 6.48 6.79 31.21
N PRO A 70 5.86 6.68 32.41
CA PRO A 70 4.54 7.23 32.67
C PRO A 70 4.61 8.58 33.36
N GLU A 71 4.29 9.66 32.65
CA GLU A 71 3.75 10.86 33.31
C GLU A 71 2.96 11.83 32.40
N ASP A 72 2.57 11.45 31.17
CA ASP A 72 1.57 12.25 30.44
C ASP A 72 0.67 11.38 29.53
N PRO A 73 -0.67 11.34 29.72
CA PRO A 73 -1.56 10.38 29.05
C PRO A 73 -1.77 10.61 27.54
N GLN A 74 -1.18 11.64 26.92
CA GLN A 74 -1.48 12.10 25.54
C GLN A 74 -0.30 12.74 24.77
N SER A 75 0.94 12.68 25.26
CA SER A 75 2.03 13.52 24.73
C SER A 75 2.92 12.77 23.72
N GLN A 76 3.21 13.26 22.51
CA GLN A 76 2.90 14.50 21.80
C GLN A 76 2.52 14.14 20.36
N ASP A 77 1.88 15.06 19.64
CA ASP A 77 1.66 14.95 18.19
C ASP A 77 3.00 14.55 17.49
N PRO A 78 3.06 13.46 16.69
CA PRO A 78 4.25 13.08 15.92
C PRO A 78 4.91 14.23 15.18
N LEU A 79 4.16 15.27 14.85
CA LEU A 79 4.66 16.44 14.14
C LEU A 79 5.45 17.42 15.03
N THR A 80 5.55 17.19 16.34
CA THR A 80 6.55 17.85 17.18
C THR A 80 7.95 17.27 16.98
N ASN A 81 8.05 16.05 16.42
CA ASN A 81 9.31 15.40 16.09
C ASN A 81 9.74 15.74 14.65
N PRO A 82 10.90 16.38 14.45
CA PRO A 82 11.34 16.82 13.13
C PRO A 82 11.67 15.66 12.17
N GLY A 83 12.01 14.48 12.68
CA GLY A 83 12.18 13.28 11.86
C GLY A 83 10.90 12.87 11.15
N TRP A 84 9.75 12.98 11.84
CA TRP A 84 8.45 12.69 11.26
C TRP A 84 7.94 13.76 10.33
N VAL A 85 8.19 15.03 10.65
CA VAL A 85 7.93 16.12 9.71
C VAL A 85 8.70 15.91 8.41
N ALA A 86 9.97 15.46 8.48
CA ALA A 86 10.75 15.10 7.31
C ALA A 86 10.17 13.87 6.58
N PHE A 87 9.87 12.79 7.30
CA PHE A 87 9.29 11.56 6.75
C PHE A 87 8.01 11.82 5.95
N TYR A 88 7.02 12.51 6.54
CA TYR A 88 5.75 12.80 5.85
C TYR A 88 5.88 13.79 4.69
N ASN A 89 6.99 14.53 4.63
CA ASN A 89 7.36 15.39 3.50
C ASN A 89 8.23 14.67 2.44
N ASN A 90 8.35 13.33 2.51
CA ASN A 90 9.20 12.48 1.67
C ASN A 90 10.70 12.78 1.75
N ASP A 91 11.14 13.51 2.78
CA ASP A 91 12.54 13.86 3.04
C ASP A 91 13.19 12.75 3.87
N PHE A 92 13.26 11.56 3.28
CA PHE A 92 13.63 10.34 3.97
C PHE A 92 15.09 10.31 4.43
N ASP A 93 15.99 11.03 3.73
CA ASP A 93 17.39 11.11 4.13
C ASP A 93 17.56 11.96 5.40
N THR A 94 16.84 13.07 5.50
CA THR A 94 16.77 13.87 6.74
C THR A 94 16.12 13.08 7.87
N ALA A 95 15.03 12.37 7.59
CA ALA A 95 14.35 11.52 8.56
C ALA A 95 15.27 10.41 9.09
N LEU A 96 15.99 9.69 8.21
CA LEU A 96 16.94 8.65 8.61
C LEU A 96 18.08 9.20 9.46
N SER A 97 18.66 10.34 9.07
CA SER A 97 19.72 10.99 9.84
C SER A 97 19.26 11.32 11.26
N TYR A 98 18.03 11.82 11.40
CA TYR A 98 17.43 12.10 12.70
C TYR A 98 17.21 10.83 13.53
N PHE A 99 16.54 9.82 12.97
CA PHE A 99 16.25 8.58 13.69
C PHE A 99 17.52 7.77 14.03
N ASP A 100 18.56 7.84 13.21
CA ASP A 100 19.88 7.29 13.57
C ASP A 100 20.50 7.98 14.79
N GLY A 101 20.28 9.30 14.92
CA GLY A 101 20.64 10.05 16.11
C GLY A 101 19.87 9.55 17.35
N GLN A 102 18.57 9.29 17.20
CA GLN A 102 17.73 8.78 18.29
C GLN A 102 18.13 7.37 18.73
N VAL A 103 18.38 6.45 17.80
CA VAL A 103 18.90 5.10 18.12
C VAL A 103 20.22 5.17 18.90
N LYS A 104 21.10 6.13 18.58
CA LYS A 104 22.36 6.32 19.33
C LYS A 104 22.14 6.88 20.73
N ALA A 105 21.20 7.80 20.89
CA ALA A 105 20.87 8.40 22.19
C ALA A 105 20.08 7.44 23.10
N HIS A 106 19.23 6.60 22.50
CA HIS A 106 18.29 5.71 23.18
C HIS A 106 18.40 4.26 22.65
N PRO A 107 19.57 3.60 22.79
CA PRO A 107 19.83 2.29 22.18
C PRO A 107 18.99 1.12 22.75
N ASN A 108 18.27 1.37 23.85
CA ASN A 108 17.39 0.39 24.48
C ASN A 108 15.90 0.67 24.21
N ASP A 109 15.57 1.73 23.45
CA ASP A 109 14.20 2.00 23.04
C ASP A 109 13.89 1.24 21.74
N PRO A 110 12.99 0.24 21.76
CA PRO A 110 12.64 -0.52 20.56
C PRO A 110 11.92 0.34 19.48
N GLY A 111 11.28 1.45 19.85
CA GLY A 111 10.56 2.33 18.94
C GLY A 111 11.47 2.99 17.91
N GLU A 112 12.67 3.39 18.34
CA GLU A 112 13.61 4.10 17.47
C GLU A 112 14.13 3.22 16.32
N TYR A 113 14.27 1.92 16.56
CA TYR A 113 14.62 0.96 15.50
C TYR A 113 13.48 0.79 14.49
N ASN A 114 12.23 0.80 14.92
CA ASN A 114 11.08 0.78 14.02
C ASN A 114 11.05 2.02 13.12
N HIS A 115 11.39 3.21 13.64
CA HIS A 115 11.44 4.44 12.86
C HIS A 115 12.46 4.36 11.72
N VAL A 116 13.66 3.82 12.00
CA VAL A 116 14.68 3.57 10.97
C VAL A 116 14.19 2.54 9.95
N ALA A 117 13.67 1.40 10.39
CA ALA A 117 13.18 0.34 9.49
C ALA A 117 12.06 0.85 8.57
N GLN A 118 11.10 1.59 9.13
CA GLN A 118 10.02 2.19 8.37
C GLN A 118 10.54 3.20 7.34
N THR A 119 11.45 4.08 7.73
CA THR A 119 12.01 5.09 6.83
C THR A 119 12.77 4.46 5.66
N ILE A 120 13.51 3.35 5.89
CA ILE A 120 14.15 2.58 4.81
C ILE A 120 13.11 2.03 3.83
N LEU A 121 12.06 1.38 4.34
CA LEU A 121 11.02 0.78 3.50
C LEU A 121 10.27 1.83 2.68
N TYR A 122 9.87 2.94 3.31
CA TYR A 122 9.12 4.02 2.66
C TYR A 122 9.95 4.77 1.62
N ARG A 123 11.25 5.01 1.89
CA ARG A 123 12.16 5.59 0.91
C ARG A 123 12.23 4.74 -0.36
N GLN A 124 12.27 3.42 -0.22
CA GLN A 124 12.26 2.53 -1.38
C GLN A 124 10.91 2.56 -2.12
N MET A 125 9.81 2.57 -1.37
CA MET A 125 8.49 2.68 -1.97
C MET A 125 8.34 3.98 -2.75
N PHE A 126 8.87 5.10 -2.23
CA PHE A 126 8.90 6.37 -2.93
C PHE A 126 9.75 6.32 -4.21
N ARG A 127 10.99 5.83 -4.12
CA ARG A 127 11.92 5.73 -5.27
C ARG A 127 11.40 4.83 -6.40
N SER A 128 10.66 3.78 -6.05
CA SER A 128 10.04 2.87 -7.02
C SER A 128 8.67 3.34 -7.53
N GLY A 129 8.20 4.50 -7.06
CA GLY A 129 6.86 5.04 -7.34
C GLY A 129 5.72 4.30 -6.64
N ALA A 130 6.01 3.28 -5.83
CA ALA A 130 5.03 2.44 -5.12
C ALA A 130 4.09 3.20 -4.14
N LEU A 131 4.39 4.46 -3.83
CA LEU A 131 3.53 5.34 -3.01
C LEU A 131 2.44 6.07 -3.81
N GLU A 132 2.47 6.05 -5.14
CA GLU A 132 1.44 6.72 -5.98
C GLU A 132 0.17 5.88 -6.07
N SER A 133 -1.01 6.46 -5.83
CA SER A 133 -2.24 5.66 -5.74
C SER A 133 -2.78 5.15 -7.07
N GLU A 134 -2.33 5.68 -8.21
CA GLU A 134 -2.59 5.07 -9.53
C GLU A 134 -2.12 3.61 -9.58
N LEU A 135 -1.20 3.23 -8.69
CA LEU A 135 -0.74 1.87 -8.53
C LEU A 135 -1.62 1.00 -7.64
N VAL A 136 -2.36 1.59 -6.71
CA VAL A 136 -3.20 0.84 -5.75
C VAL A 136 -4.65 0.72 -6.24
N SER A 137 -5.09 1.64 -7.10
CA SER A 137 -6.49 1.80 -7.53
C SER A 137 -6.90 0.93 -8.73
N GLY A 138 -6.01 0.09 -9.27
CA GLY A 138 -6.27 -0.86 -10.35
C GLY A 138 -6.35 -2.34 -9.92
N ASN A 139 -6.75 -3.22 -10.84
CA ASN A 139 -6.89 -4.66 -10.62
C ASN A 139 -5.52 -5.40 -10.64
N ASN A 140 -4.70 -5.18 -9.62
CA ASN A 140 -3.38 -5.82 -9.35
C ASN A 140 -2.08 -5.23 -9.97
N PRO A 141 -1.81 -3.91 -9.94
CA PRO A 141 -0.57 -3.38 -10.49
C PRO A 141 0.72 -3.86 -9.77
N PHE A 142 0.62 -4.34 -8.52
CA PHE A 142 1.79 -4.69 -7.68
C PHE A 142 2.26 -6.13 -7.73
N LEU A 143 1.40 -7.07 -8.13
CA LEU A 143 1.69 -8.51 -8.02
C LEU A 143 2.61 -9.05 -9.12
N ARG A 144 2.85 -8.27 -10.18
CA ARG A 144 3.62 -8.70 -11.37
C ARG A 144 4.83 -7.80 -11.70
N ARG A 145 5.12 -6.81 -10.85
CA ARG A 145 6.27 -5.91 -11.02
C ARG A 145 7.61 -6.61 -10.76
N PRO A 146 8.71 -6.10 -11.34
CA PRO A 146 10.05 -6.41 -10.87
C PRO A 146 10.16 -6.19 -9.36
N ARG A 147 11.02 -6.94 -8.67
CA ARG A 147 11.27 -6.72 -7.23
C ARG A 147 11.68 -5.26 -7.02
N MET A 148 11.20 -4.63 -5.95
CA MET A 148 11.83 -3.40 -5.47
C MET A 148 13.29 -3.72 -5.18
N GLU A 149 14.21 -3.10 -5.92
CA GLU A 149 15.64 -3.33 -5.73
C GLU A 149 16.14 -2.54 -4.52
N ILE A 150 15.98 -3.14 -3.34
CA ILE A 150 16.63 -2.69 -2.12
C ILE A 150 18.07 -3.20 -2.14
N SER A 151 19.03 -2.32 -1.91
CA SER A 151 20.44 -2.73 -1.84
C SER A 151 20.64 -3.78 -0.73
N ALA A 152 21.60 -4.70 -0.91
CA ALA A 152 21.88 -5.71 0.11
C ALA A 152 22.17 -5.09 1.49
N GLN A 153 22.81 -3.92 1.50
CA GLN A 153 23.10 -3.15 2.71
C GLN A 153 21.83 -2.61 3.38
N GLU A 154 20.91 -2.00 2.63
CA GLU A 154 19.64 -1.50 3.18
C GLU A 154 18.73 -2.63 3.65
N LYS A 155 18.74 -3.77 2.94
CA LYS A 155 18.03 -4.98 3.36
C LYS A 155 18.56 -5.48 4.71
N GLN A 156 19.87 -5.57 4.86
CA GLN A 156 20.48 -6.01 6.12
C GLN A 156 20.12 -5.03 7.24
N ARG A 157 20.28 -3.73 7.00
CA ARG A 157 19.97 -2.69 7.99
C ARG A 157 18.49 -2.71 8.42
N PHE A 158 17.57 -2.88 7.48
CA PHE A 158 16.14 -3.05 7.78
C PHE A 158 15.93 -4.27 8.69
N THR A 159 16.52 -5.40 8.34
CA THR A 159 16.39 -6.65 9.10
C THR A 159 16.95 -6.51 10.51
N ASP A 160 18.15 -5.93 10.65
CA ASP A 160 18.80 -5.70 11.94
C ASP A 160 17.95 -4.81 12.85
N CYS A 161 17.33 -3.75 12.30
CA CYS A 161 16.45 -2.87 13.06
C CYS A 161 15.19 -3.60 13.55
N ILE A 162 14.54 -4.37 12.68
CA ILE A 162 13.36 -5.17 13.05
C ILE A 162 13.72 -6.20 14.13
N ASP A 163 14.79 -6.96 13.94
CA ASP A 163 15.21 -7.99 14.91
C ASP A 163 15.56 -7.38 16.27
N GLN A 164 16.18 -6.20 16.29
CA GLN A 164 16.49 -5.49 17.53
C GLN A 164 15.24 -4.93 18.21
N ALA A 165 14.28 -4.37 17.46
CA ALA A 165 13.00 -3.92 17.99
C ALA A 165 12.22 -5.08 18.62
N LEU A 166 12.11 -6.22 17.92
CA LEU A 166 11.45 -7.43 18.43
C LEU A 166 12.13 -7.93 19.71
N LYS A 167 13.46 -8.07 19.71
CA LYS A 167 14.23 -8.53 20.87
C LYS A 167 14.01 -7.65 22.11
N LEU A 168 14.05 -6.34 21.95
CA LEU A 168 13.87 -5.38 23.04
C LEU A 168 12.42 -5.38 23.55
N SER A 169 11.43 -5.42 22.64
CA SER A 169 10.02 -5.57 22.99
C SER A 169 9.74 -6.88 23.76
N ASP A 170 10.25 -8.01 23.28
CA ASP A 170 10.09 -9.31 23.96
C ASP A 170 10.72 -9.31 25.35
N ALA A 171 11.89 -8.69 25.51
CA ALA A 171 12.53 -8.54 26.81
C ALA A 171 11.73 -7.66 27.78
N ALA A 172 11.04 -6.62 27.27
CA ALA A 172 10.14 -5.79 28.07
C ALA A 172 8.87 -6.57 28.46
N LEU A 173 8.27 -7.31 27.53
CA LEU A 173 7.07 -8.11 27.77
C LEU A 173 7.33 -9.31 28.70
N ALA A 174 8.53 -9.88 28.69
CA ALA A 174 8.93 -10.91 29.64
C ALA A 174 8.94 -10.37 31.10
N LYS A 175 9.22 -9.08 31.28
CA LYS A 175 9.17 -8.41 32.60
C LYS A 175 7.75 -7.97 32.95
N ASN A 176 7.02 -7.42 31.98
CA ASN A 176 5.64 -6.98 32.13
C ASN A 176 4.80 -7.36 30.89
N PRO A 177 4.05 -8.48 30.95
CA PRO A 177 3.23 -8.92 29.81
C PRO A 177 2.11 -7.95 29.42
N ARG A 178 1.81 -6.95 30.26
CA ARG A 178 0.77 -5.93 30.02
C ARG A 178 1.36 -4.57 29.65
N ASP A 179 2.63 -4.52 29.28
CA ASP A 179 3.27 -3.29 28.80
C ASP A 179 2.71 -2.90 27.43
N VAL A 180 1.80 -1.92 27.43
CA VAL A 180 1.14 -1.43 26.23
C VAL A 180 2.13 -0.83 25.24
N SER A 181 3.18 -0.16 25.71
CA SER A 181 4.20 0.42 24.84
C SER A 181 4.99 -0.68 24.14
N ALA A 182 5.43 -1.70 24.89
CA ALA A 182 6.17 -2.82 24.30
C ALA A 182 5.31 -3.65 23.32
N LEU A 183 4.04 -3.90 23.64
CA LEU A 183 3.08 -4.56 22.73
C LEU A 183 2.86 -3.75 21.46
N TYR A 184 2.74 -2.42 21.60
CA TYR A 184 2.56 -1.52 20.48
C TYR A 184 3.75 -1.63 19.53
N THR A 185 4.97 -1.43 20.05
CA THR A 185 6.23 -1.51 19.30
C THR A 185 6.44 -2.86 18.64
N LEU A 186 6.09 -3.95 19.33
CA LEU A 186 6.09 -5.31 18.78
C LEU A 186 5.15 -5.41 17.57
N GLY A 187 3.94 -4.87 17.70
CA GLY A 187 2.96 -4.83 16.63
C GLY A 187 3.45 -4.07 15.39
N VAL A 188 4.16 -2.95 15.58
CA VAL A 188 4.78 -2.19 14.49
C VAL A 188 5.85 -3.02 13.77
N ALA A 189 6.76 -3.64 14.51
CA ALA A 189 7.87 -4.38 13.96
C ALA A 189 7.36 -5.53 13.07
N HIS A 190 6.38 -6.29 13.55
CA HIS A 190 5.69 -7.31 12.77
C HIS A 190 4.96 -6.73 11.54
N GLY A 191 4.29 -5.58 11.67
CA GLY A 191 3.65 -4.90 10.54
C GLY A 191 4.65 -4.49 9.45
N LEU A 192 5.76 -3.86 9.83
CA LEU A 192 6.83 -3.47 8.92
C LEU A 192 7.48 -4.69 8.24
N ARG A 193 7.75 -5.76 9.00
CA ARG A 193 8.30 -7.00 8.45
C ARG A 193 7.32 -7.66 7.47
N SER A 194 6.03 -7.66 7.79
CA SER A 194 4.98 -8.14 6.89
C SER A 194 4.99 -7.37 5.58
N ASN A 195 5.04 -6.04 5.64
CA ASN A 195 5.08 -5.18 4.45
C ASN A 195 6.32 -5.45 3.60
N TYR A 196 7.48 -5.62 4.24
CA TYR A 196 8.72 -5.97 3.56
C TYR A 196 8.62 -7.33 2.85
N LEU A 197 8.20 -8.38 3.57
CA LEU A 197 8.06 -9.73 3.02
C LEU A 197 7.07 -9.75 1.86
N PHE A 198 5.99 -8.98 1.96
CA PHE A 198 4.98 -8.88 0.93
C PHE A 198 5.47 -8.11 -0.31
N LEU A 199 6.01 -6.91 -0.11
CA LEU A 199 6.31 -5.97 -1.19
C LEU A 199 7.64 -6.27 -1.88
N VAL A 200 8.66 -6.67 -1.11
CA VAL A 200 10.04 -6.87 -1.55
C VAL A 200 10.30 -8.33 -1.88
N GLU A 201 10.13 -9.22 -0.89
CA GLU A 201 10.50 -10.64 -1.04
C GLU A 201 9.45 -11.47 -1.76
N LYS A 202 8.20 -10.99 -1.83
CA LYS A 202 7.03 -11.74 -2.31
C LYS A 202 6.81 -13.05 -1.53
N ALA A 203 7.21 -13.06 -0.26
CA ALA A 203 7.03 -14.13 0.71
C ALA A 203 5.66 -13.98 1.40
N TRP A 204 4.58 -14.27 0.67
CA TRP A 204 3.22 -13.91 1.08
C TRP A 204 2.71 -14.66 2.32
N LEU A 205 3.17 -15.90 2.53
CA LEU A 205 2.81 -16.68 3.73
C LEU A 205 3.46 -16.10 4.98
N ASP A 206 4.77 -15.84 4.91
CA ASP A 206 5.50 -15.23 6.00
C ASP A 206 4.95 -13.84 6.31
N SER A 207 4.58 -13.06 5.29
CA SER A 207 3.87 -11.80 5.47
C SER A 207 2.53 -11.96 6.21
N LEU A 208 1.73 -12.96 5.88
CA LEU A 208 0.45 -13.22 6.56
C LEU A 208 0.67 -13.60 8.03
N HIS A 209 1.71 -14.39 8.32
CA HIS A 209 2.09 -14.74 9.69
C HIS A 209 2.44 -13.48 10.49
N GLU A 210 3.31 -12.64 9.96
CA GLU A 210 3.72 -11.36 10.56
C GLU A 210 2.54 -10.40 10.75
N ALA A 211 1.66 -10.26 9.76
CA ALA A 211 0.45 -9.43 9.87
C ALA A 211 -0.48 -9.93 11.00
N THR A 212 -0.60 -11.25 11.16
CA THR A 212 -1.39 -11.86 12.24
C THR A 212 -0.77 -11.60 13.60
N ALA A 213 0.56 -11.62 13.72
CA ALA A 213 1.26 -11.26 14.96
C ALA A 213 1.02 -9.78 15.32
N ALA A 214 1.13 -8.88 14.35
CA ALA A 214 0.83 -7.45 14.53
C ALA A 214 -0.60 -7.22 15.02
N ARG A 215 -1.58 -7.89 14.40
CA ARG A 215 -2.99 -7.83 14.81
C ARG A 215 -3.20 -8.31 16.24
N LYS A 216 -2.62 -9.45 16.63
CA LYS A 216 -2.74 -10.00 17.99
C LYS A 216 -2.19 -9.03 19.04
N ALA A 217 -1.04 -8.40 18.77
CA ALA A 217 -0.48 -7.39 19.67
C ALA A 217 -1.46 -6.21 19.86
N ASN A 218 -2.03 -5.68 18.77
CA ASN A 218 -3.00 -4.59 18.85
C ASN A 218 -4.33 -4.96 19.51
N GLN A 219 -4.78 -6.21 19.34
CA GLN A 219 -5.95 -6.72 20.08
C GLN A 219 -5.67 -6.80 21.59
N GLU A 220 -4.48 -7.23 21.99
CA GLU A 220 -4.10 -7.28 23.40
C GLU A 220 -3.96 -5.89 24.01
N ILE A 221 -3.42 -4.91 23.25
CA ILE A 221 -3.42 -3.50 23.66
C ILE A 221 -4.82 -3.03 24.00
N LEU A 222 -5.80 -3.21 23.11
CA LEU A 222 -7.17 -2.78 23.36
C LEU A 222 -7.89 -3.57 24.46
N ARG A 223 -7.40 -4.77 24.80
CA ARG A 223 -7.88 -5.54 25.95
C ARG A 223 -7.36 -4.96 27.28
N ILE A 224 -6.14 -4.43 27.27
CA ILE A 224 -5.49 -3.83 28.44
C ILE A 224 -5.94 -2.37 28.61
N ASP A 225 -5.93 -1.61 27.52
CA ASP A 225 -6.25 -0.19 27.42
C ASP A 225 -7.20 0.05 26.22
N PRO A 226 -8.53 0.00 26.44
CA PRO A 226 -9.52 0.22 25.38
C PRO A 226 -9.51 1.63 24.77
N ASP A 227 -8.93 2.60 25.49
CA ASP A 227 -8.82 4.01 25.09
C ASP A 227 -7.55 4.29 24.27
N PHE A 228 -6.68 3.29 24.08
CA PHE A 228 -5.54 3.36 23.17
C PHE A 228 -6.03 3.35 21.70
N VAL A 229 -6.57 4.48 21.24
CA VAL A 229 -7.25 4.60 19.94
C VAL A 229 -6.33 4.23 18.78
N ASP A 230 -5.04 4.57 18.85
CA ASP A 230 -4.08 4.34 17.75
C ASP A 230 -3.93 2.86 17.35
N ALA A 231 -4.16 1.91 18.28
CA ALA A 231 -4.13 0.46 17.97
C ALA A 231 -5.28 0.00 17.06
N ARG A 232 -6.32 0.83 16.91
CA ARG A 232 -7.46 0.55 16.02
C ARG A 232 -7.12 0.72 14.54
N LEU A 233 -6.01 1.36 14.20
CA LEU A 233 -5.58 1.58 12.81
C LEU A 233 -5.45 0.25 12.05
N ILE A 234 -4.61 -0.67 12.57
CA ILE A 234 -4.40 -2.00 11.97
C ILE A 234 -5.70 -2.80 11.96
N LEU A 235 -6.45 -2.78 13.07
CA LEU A 235 -7.67 -3.58 13.18
C LEU A 235 -8.77 -3.11 12.22
N GLY A 236 -8.91 -1.80 12.03
CA GLY A 236 -9.86 -1.22 11.08
C GLY A 236 -9.48 -1.54 9.64
N LEU A 237 -8.18 -1.40 9.33
CA LEU A 237 -7.61 -1.76 8.04
C LEU A 237 -7.85 -3.23 7.70
N ASP A 238 -7.52 -4.14 8.62
CA ASP A 238 -7.72 -5.58 8.47
C ASP A 238 -9.18 -5.92 8.20
N GLN A 239 -10.12 -5.34 8.95
CA GLN A 239 -11.55 -5.59 8.77
C GLN A 239 -12.03 -5.18 7.37
N TYR A 240 -11.62 -3.99 6.92
CA TYR A 240 -12.00 -3.51 5.59
C TYR A 240 -11.41 -4.39 4.49
N VAL A 241 -10.13 -4.74 4.60
CA VAL A 241 -9.42 -5.54 3.60
C VAL A 241 -10.00 -6.94 3.50
N VAL A 242 -10.24 -7.61 4.63
CA VAL A 242 -10.89 -8.93 4.65
C VAL A 242 -12.28 -8.85 4.03
N ALA A 243 -13.02 -7.77 4.24
CA ALA A 243 -14.35 -7.58 3.64
C ALA A 243 -14.32 -7.41 2.12
N CYS A 244 -13.20 -6.95 1.55
CA CYS A 244 -13.01 -6.79 0.11
C CYS A 244 -12.65 -8.11 -0.61
N LEU A 245 -12.39 -9.19 0.14
CA LEU A 245 -12.05 -10.48 -0.43
C LEU A 245 -13.27 -11.14 -1.12
N PRO A 246 -13.08 -11.85 -2.25
CA PRO A 246 -14.09 -12.73 -2.82
C PRO A 246 -14.72 -13.65 -1.76
N PHE A 247 -16.02 -13.95 -1.89
CA PHE A 247 -16.77 -14.66 -0.84
C PHE A 247 -16.13 -15.99 -0.41
N TYR A 248 -15.54 -16.74 -1.36
CA TYR A 248 -14.88 -18.02 -1.07
C TYR A 248 -13.62 -17.85 -0.23
N LEU A 249 -12.90 -16.72 -0.37
CA LEU A 249 -11.77 -16.36 0.48
C LEU A 249 -12.21 -15.96 1.88
N ARG A 250 -13.31 -15.19 1.98
CA ARG A 250 -13.91 -14.84 3.28
C ARG A 250 -14.38 -16.07 4.04
N ALA A 251 -14.98 -17.04 3.35
CA ALA A 251 -15.41 -18.29 3.96
C ALA A 251 -14.23 -19.09 4.56
N ILE A 252 -13.11 -19.17 3.83
CA ILE A 252 -11.90 -19.83 4.34
C ILE A 252 -11.27 -19.03 5.49
N GLY A 253 -11.22 -17.70 5.38
CA GLY A 253 -10.74 -16.83 6.46
C GLY A 253 -11.58 -16.96 7.73
N ALA A 254 -12.91 -17.03 7.61
CA ALA A 254 -13.83 -17.12 8.74
C ALA A 254 -13.59 -18.36 9.61
N VAL A 255 -13.23 -19.49 8.99
CA VAL A 255 -12.78 -20.69 9.69
C VAL A 255 -11.56 -20.42 10.56
N GLY A 256 -10.60 -19.64 10.05
CA GLY A 256 -9.42 -19.17 10.78
C GLY A 256 -9.69 -18.02 11.76
N GLY A 257 -10.95 -17.60 11.93
CA GLY A 257 -11.34 -16.47 12.79
C GLY A 257 -11.29 -15.09 12.10
N PHE A 258 -10.99 -15.03 10.80
CA PHE A 258 -10.95 -13.77 10.05
C PHE A 258 -12.34 -13.37 9.56
N HIS A 259 -12.87 -12.31 10.17
CA HIS A 259 -14.12 -11.68 9.76
C HIS A 259 -13.82 -10.25 9.33
N GLY A 260 -14.44 -9.83 8.24
CA GLY A 260 -14.27 -8.50 7.68
C GLY A 260 -15.62 -7.81 7.55
N ASP A 261 -15.65 -6.55 7.93
CA ASP A 261 -16.78 -5.64 7.73
C ASP A 261 -16.21 -4.30 7.24
N LYS A 262 -16.64 -3.87 6.05
CA LYS A 262 -16.17 -2.62 5.45
C LYS A 262 -16.54 -1.40 6.30
N GLN A 263 -17.78 -1.34 6.77
CA GLN A 263 -18.28 -0.17 7.50
C GLN A 263 -17.67 -0.11 8.90
N ALA A 264 -17.53 -1.26 9.57
CA ALA A 264 -16.83 -1.30 10.84
C ALA A 264 -15.36 -0.92 10.69
N GLY A 265 -14.68 -1.40 9.64
CA GLY A 265 -13.30 -1.02 9.32
C GLY A 265 -13.13 0.49 9.10
N ILE A 266 -13.98 1.09 8.26
CA ILE A 266 -14.01 2.55 8.03
C ILE A 266 -14.27 3.31 9.33
N ALA A 267 -15.23 2.86 10.15
CA ALA A 267 -15.56 3.52 11.42
C ALA A 267 -14.39 3.51 12.41
N GLN A 268 -13.60 2.42 12.47
CA GLN A 268 -12.39 2.37 13.29
C GLN A 268 -11.34 3.38 12.79
N LEU A 269 -11.14 3.49 11.47
CA LEU A 269 -10.19 4.43 10.89
C LEU A 269 -10.62 5.90 11.10
N GLU A 270 -11.91 6.23 10.95
CA GLU A 270 -12.45 7.56 11.27
C GLU A 270 -12.26 7.89 12.76
N LEU A 271 -12.38 6.90 13.65
CA LEU A 271 -12.11 7.10 15.08
C LEU A 271 -10.62 7.42 15.32
N VAL A 272 -9.70 6.77 14.63
CA VAL A 272 -8.25 7.08 14.71
C VAL A 272 -7.96 8.46 14.14
N ARG A 273 -8.56 8.83 13.01
CA ARG A 273 -8.45 10.19 12.47
C ARG A 273 -8.93 11.23 13.49
N ALA A 274 -10.06 10.99 14.14
CA ALA A 274 -10.66 11.95 15.06
C ALA A 274 -9.91 12.05 16.40
N ARG A 275 -9.54 10.90 17.00
CA ARG A 275 -9.07 10.81 18.40
C ARG A 275 -7.69 10.17 18.57
N GLY A 276 -7.11 9.60 17.51
CA GLY A 276 -5.74 9.08 17.54
C GLY A 276 -4.73 10.21 17.73
N VAL A 277 -3.61 9.90 18.37
CA VAL A 277 -2.51 10.84 18.59
C VAL A 277 -1.40 10.54 17.58
N ARG A 278 -0.99 9.28 17.48
CA ARG A 278 0.15 8.83 16.65
C ARG A 278 -0.25 8.60 15.19
N ASN A 279 -1.41 8.01 14.98
CA ASN A 279 -1.83 7.47 13.69
C ASN A 279 -2.87 8.33 12.97
N ARG A 280 -3.07 9.59 13.39
CA ARG A 280 -4.07 10.48 12.78
C ARG A 280 -3.82 10.68 11.28
N SER A 281 -2.59 11.06 10.89
CA SER A 281 -2.24 11.29 9.48
C SER A 281 -2.29 10.00 8.67
N ASP A 282 -1.86 8.87 9.25
CA ASP A 282 -1.96 7.56 8.60
C ASP A 282 -3.42 7.15 8.35
N ALA A 283 -4.31 7.39 9.32
CA ALA A 283 -5.74 7.15 9.14
C ALA A 283 -6.34 8.03 8.04
N GLU A 284 -5.94 9.30 7.93
CA GLU A 284 -6.37 10.20 6.85
C GLU A 284 -5.94 9.67 5.47
N VAL A 285 -4.70 9.18 5.34
CA VAL A 285 -4.20 8.63 4.08
C VAL A 285 -4.94 7.32 3.72
N LEU A 286 -5.16 6.44 4.71
CA LEU A 286 -5.90 5.18 4.52
C LEU A 286 -7.36 5.43 4.12
N LEU A 287 -8.03 6.35 4.81
CA LEU A 287 -9.41 6.73 4.50
C LEU A 287 -9.52 7.34 3.11
N ALA A 288 -8.57 8.17 2.68
CA ALA A 288 -8.57 8.71 1.31
C ALA A 288 -8.50 7.59 0.27
N ALA A 289 -7.61 6.61 0.45
CA ALA A 289 -7.50 5.46 -0.45
C ALA A 289 -8.77 4.57 -0.42
N ILE A 290 -9.34 4.34 0.75
CA ILE A 290 -10.60 3.60 0.91
C ILE A 290 -11.75 4.32 0.22
N TYR A 291 -11.92 5.62 0.47
CA TYR A 291 -13.01 6.40 -0.12
C TYR A 291 -12.90 6.49 -1.64
N ARG A 292 -11.69 6.61 -2.18
CA ARG A 292 -11.47 6.46 -3.63
C ARG A 292 -11.98 5.10 -4.13
N ARG A 293 -11.57 4.01 -3.47
CA ARG A 293 -11.94 2.63 -3.85
C ARG A 293 -13.45 2.36 -3.74
N GLU A 294 -14.11 2.93 -2.74
CA GLU A 294 -15.56 2.86 -2.56
C GLU A 294 -16.32 3.84 -3.47
N ARG A 295 -15.64 4.49 -4.44
CA ARG A 295 -16.22 5.46 -5.37
C ARG A 295 -16.92 6.62 -4.67
N CYS A 296 -16.32 7.10 -3.58
CA CYS A 296 -16.74 8.26 -2.81
C CYS A 296 -15.62 9.31 -2.78
N PRO A 297 -15.12 9.78 -3.94
CA PRO A 297 -14.00 10.72 -4.00
C PRO A 297 -14.28 12.03 -3.23
N GLU A 298 -15.54 12.44 -3.10
CA GLU A 298 -15.94 13.63 -2.35
C GLU A 298 -15.57 13.55 -0.85
N LYS A 299 -15.53 12.34 -0.29
CA LYS A 299 -15.05 12.12 1.09
C LYS A 299 -13.53 12.12 1.18
N ALA A 300 -12.84 11.75 0.11
CA ALA A 300 -11.38 11.71 0.06
C ALA A 300 -10.77 13.10 -0.13
N ILE A 301 -11.38 13.96 -0.96
CA ILE A 301 -10.91 15.33 -1.25
C ILE A 301 -10.50 16.11 0.01
N PRO A 302 -11.37 16.29 1.04
CA PRO A 302 -10.98 17.06 2.22
C PRO A 302 -9.81 16.44 3.00
N LEU A 303 -9.64 15.12 2.97
CA LEU A 303 -8.52 14.43 3.61
C LEU A 303 -7.21 14.76 2.89
N VAL A 304 -7.17 14.58 1.57
CA VAL A 304 -5.96 14.84 0.77
C VAL A 304 -5.62 16.33 0.69
N THR A 305 -6.61 17.21 0.79
CA THR A 305 -6.41 18.66 0.95
C THR A 305 -5.71 18.97 2.26
N ALA A 306 -6.23 18.49 3.40
CA ALA A 306 -5.62 18.70 4.70
C ALA A 306 -4.20 18.13 4.78
N LEU A 307 -3.95 16.95 4.18
CA LEU A 307 -2.62 16.34 4.11
C LEU A 307 -1.63 17.17 3.29
N ALA A 308 -2.03 17.72 2.14
CA ALA A 308 -1.16 18.56 1.33
C ALA A 308 -0.87 19.94 1.95
N GLU A 309 -1.76 20.44 2.80
CA GLU A 309 -1.54 21.65 3.58
C GLU A 309 -0.58 21.38 4.76
N ARG A 310 -0.77 20.25 5.45
CA ARG A 310 0.06 19.83 6.59
C ARG A 310 1.47 19.41 6.17
N PHE A 311 1.60 18.81 4.99
CA PHE A 311 2.86 18.30 4.43
C PHE A 311 3.13 18.94 3.06
N PRO A 312 3.41 20.24 3.02
CA PRO A 312 3.43 21.01 1.78
C PRO A 312 4.53 20.60 0.81
N ARG A 313 5.60 19.93 1.26
CA ARG A 313 6.69 19.44 0.40
C ARG A 313 6.37 18.07 -0.21
N ASN A 314 5.36 17.36 0.30
CA ASN A 314 4.93 16.09 -0.24
C ASN A 314 4.04 16.31 -1.48
N TYR A 315 4.65 16.28 -2.67
CA TYR A 315 3.90 16.47 -3.91
C TYR A 315 2.87 15.37 -4.20
N LEU A 316 3.03 14.17 -3.62
CA LEU A 316 2.11 13.06 -3.84
C LEU A 316 0.70 13.42 -3.39
N PHE A 317 0.53 14.14 -2.27
CA PHE A 317 -0.81 14.54 -1.83
C PHE A 317 -1.52 15.48 -2.81
N ARG A 318 -0.78 16.31 -3.56
CA ARG A 318 -1.36 17.11 -4.64
C ARG A 318 -1.67 16.27 -5.87
N PHE A 319 -0.88 15.24 -6.17
CA PHE A 319 -1.21 14.28 -7.23
C PHE A 319 -2.49 13.52 -6.87
N GLU A 320 -2.63 13.08 -5.62
CA GLU A 320 -3.85 12.44 -5.12
C GLU A 320 -5.06 13.36 -5.19
N GLN A 321 -4.92 14.66 -4.90
CA GLN A 321 -6.01 15.62 -5.10
C GLN A 321 -6.47 15.66 -6.57
N VAL A 322 -5.55 15.69 -7.53
CA VAL A 322 -5.90 15.66 -8.97
C VAL A 322 -6.69 14.40 -9.30
N GLN A 323 -6.27 13.25 -8.76
CA GLN A 323 -6.98 11.99 -8.94
C GLN A 323 -8.39 12.01 -8.34
N MET A 324 -8.53 12.51 -7.10
CA MET A 324 -9.85 12.59 -6.46
C MET A 324 -10.80 13.54 -7.21
N TYR A 325 -10.32 14.70 -7.65
CA TYR A 325 -11.13 15.62 -8.46
C TYR A 325 -11.50 15.01 -9.81
N SER A 326 -10.57 14.28 -10.44
CA SER A 326 -10.85 13.55 -11.68
C SER A 326 -11.95 12.50 -11.48
N ASP A 327 -11.83 11.67 -10.44
CA ASP A 327 -12.80 10.62 -10.09
C ASP A 327 -14.17 11.21 -9.73
N ALA A 328 -14.22 12.43 -9.18
CA ALA A 328 -15.45 13.18 -8.90
C ALA A 328 -16.06 13.90 -10.13
N GLY A 329 -15.43 13.81 -11.31
CA GLY A 329 -15.90 14.50 -12.51
C GLY A 329 -15.58 16.01 -12.56
N ASP A 330 -14.76 16.52 -11.63
CA ASP A 330 -14.37 17.93 -11.55
C ASP A 330 -13.03 18.20 -12.26
N LYS A 331 -13.08 18.23 -13.59
CA LYS A 331 -11.93 18.57 -14.46
C LYS A 331 -11.27 19.89 -14.09
N GLN A 332 -12.07 20.90 -13.74
CA GLN A 332 -11.57 22.26 -13.51
C GLN A 332 -10.74 22.33 -12.24
N SER A 333 -11.21 21.72 -11.16
CA SER A 333 -10.43 21.63 -9.91
C SER A 333 -9.16 20.79 -10.10
N ALA A 334 -9.23 19.68 -10.83
CA ALA A 334 -8.05 18.88 -11.18
C ALA A 334 -6.99 19.73 -11.92
N LEU A 335 -7.39 20.48 -12.96
CA LEU A 335 -6.49 21.37 -13.70
C LEU A 335 -5.92 22.51 -12.84
N ARG A 336 -6.71 23.07 -11.90
CA ARG A 336 -6.23 24.09 -10.97
C ARG A 336 -5.12 23.55 -10.06
N VAL A 337 -5.26 22.33 -9.55
CA VAL A 337 -4.22 21.69 -8.73
C VAL A 337 -2.96 21.41 -9.55
N ILE A 338 -3.10 20.98 -10.81
CA ILE A 338 -1.93 20.82 -11.72
C ILE A 338 -1.20 22.16 -11.90
N ALA A 339 -1.92 23.24 -12.18
CA ALA A 339 -1.32 24.57 -12.33
C ALA A 339 -0.60 25.03 -11.03
N GLN A 340 -1.15 24.68 -9.86
CA GLN A 340 -0.49 24.94 -8.58
C GLN A 340 0.82 24.16 -8.44
N ILE A 341 0.86 22.88 -8.83
CA ILE A 341 2.07 22.06 -8.84
C ILE A 341 3.13 22.67 -9.78
N GLU A 342 2.74 23.10 -10.98
CA GLU A 342 3.64 23.76 -11.95
C GLU A 342 4.21 25.08 -11.39
N SER A 343 3.37 25.87 -10.70
CA SER A 343 3.80 27.10 -10.04
C SER A 343 4.80 26.83 -8.91
N LEU A 344 4.52 25.84 -8.04
CA LEU A 344 5.43 25.46 -6.96
C LEU A 344 6.79 24.97 -7.49
N ARG A 345 6.76 24.18 -8.57
CA ARG A 345 7.96 23.71 -9.25
C ARG A 345 8.76 24.86 -9.87
N SER A 346 8.12 25.76 -10.61
CA SER A 346 8.82 26.89 -11.25
C SER A 346 9.44 27.87 -10.26
N GLN A 347 8.85 27.99 -9.06
CA GLN A 347 9.39 28.77 -7.95
C GLN A 347 10.50 28.04 -7.17
N GLY A 348 10.81 26.78 -7.50
CA GLY A 348 11.79 25.99 -6.76
C GLY A 348 11.35 25.67 -5.33
N ALA A 349 10.04 25.54 -5.08
CA ALA A 349 9.54 25.22 -3.75
C ALA A 349 10.11 23.88 -3.25
N PRO A 350 10.43 23.74 -1.95
CA PRO A 350 10.97 22.50 -1.40
C PRO A 350 10.03 21.31 -1.69
N GLY A 351 10.61 20.19 -2.15
CA GLY A 351 9.87 19.00 -2.58
C GLY A 351 9.32 19.06 -4.01
N TYR A 352 9.34 20.22 -4.67
CA TYR A 352 8.91 20.39 -6.06
C TYR A 352 10.05 20.64 -7.04
N SER A 353 11.17 21.21 -6.58
CA SER A 353 12.34 21.51 -7.41
C SER A 353 12.88 20.28 -8.16
N GLU A 354 12.86 19.13 -7.50
CA GLU A 354 13.34 17.85 -8.04
C GLU A 354 12.25 17.06 -8.79
N LEU A 355 10.99 17.52 -8.77
CA LEU A 355 9.90 16.84 -9.46
C LEU A 355 10.12 16.93 -10.98
N PRO A 356 10.25 15.79 -11.71
CA PRO A 356 10.42 15.81 -13.15
C PRO A 356 9.21 16.47 -13.82
N PRO A 357 9.39 17.44 -14.74
CA PRO A 357 8.28 18.09 -15.42
C PRO A 357 7.43 17.10 -16.22
N GLU A 358 8.03 16.01 -16.68
CA GLU A 358 7.37 14.92 -17.40
C GLU A 358 6.34 14.18 -16.52
N LYS A 359 6.53 14.12 -15.19
CA LYS A 359 5.51 13.57 -14.28
C LYS A 359 4.25 14.44 -14.25
N ILE A 360 4.43 15.76 -14.24
CA ILE A 360 3.32 16.72 -14.27
C ILE A 360 2.61 16.64 -15.63
N GLN A 361 3.37 16.55 -16.73
CA GLN A 361 2.84 16.36 -18.08
C GLN A 361 2.07 15.04 -18.22
N TYR A 362 2.58 13.94 -17.65
CA TYR A 362 1.86 12.67 -17.61
C TYR A 362 0.55 12.80 -16.83
N LEU A 363 0.59 13.38 -15.64
CA LEU A 363 -0.60 13.58 -14.80
C LEU A 363 -1.69 14.36 -15.56
N LYS A 364 -1.30 15.43 -16.26
CA LYS A 364 -2.20 16.23 -17.11
C LYS A 364 -2.68 15.46 -18.33
N GLY A 365 -1.78 14.79 -19.06
CA GLY A 365 -2.12 14.01 -20.25
C GLY A 365 -3.09 12.85 -19.93
N ASN A 366 -2.88 12.16 -18.80
CA ASN A 366 -3.77 11.11 -18.32
C ASN A 366 -5.13 11.66 -17.89
N LEU A 367 -5.18 12.81 -17.21
CA LEU A 367 -6.43 13.51 -16.90
C LEU A 367 -7.21 13.83 -18.18
N LEU A 368 -6.57 14.51 -19.13
CA LEU A 368 -7.18 14.90 -20.42
C LEU A 368 -7.64 13.69 -21.23
N PHE A 369 -6.89 12.59 -21.19
CA PHE A 369 -7.32 11.32 -21.76
C PHE A 369 -8.68 10.94 -21.20
N TRP A 370 -8.86 10.81 -19.88
CA TRP A 370 -10.14 10.38 -19.31
C TRP A 370 -11.32 11.31 -19.64
N TYR A 371 -11.08 12.63 -19.72
CA TYR A 371 -12.09 13.61 -20.13
C TYR A 371 -12.37 13.68 -21.64
N GLY A 372 -11.59 12.97 -22.46
CA GLY A 372 -11.81 12.90 -23.91
C GLY A 372 -11.15 14.01 -24.71
N ASP A 373 -10.30 14.83 -24.11
CA ASP A 373 -9.48 15.84 -24.80
C ASP A 373 -8.27 15.15 -25.46
N LEU A 374 -8.55 14.25 -26.41
CA LEU A 374 -7.58 13.32 -26.98
C LEU A 374 -6.40 14.01 -27.68
N PRO A 375 -6.59 15.10 -28.46
CA PRO A 375 -5.46 15.78 -29.12
C PRO A 375 -4.44 16.35 -28.12
N GLU A 376 -4.91 17.03 -27.09
CA GLU A 376 -4.08 17.61 -26.03
C GLU A 376 -3.44 16.53 -25.17
N ALA A 377 -4.19 15.48 -24.81
CA ALA A 377 -3.66 14.32 -24.11
C ALA A 377 -2.53 13.66 -24.90
N LEU A 378 -2.72 13.43 -26.20
CA LEU A 378 -1.71 12.82 -27.07
C LEU A 378 -0.45 13.69 -27.17
N MET A 379 -0.63 15.01 -27.28
CA MET A 379 0.49 15.94 -27.31
C MET A 379 1.33 15.85 -26.02
N ASP A 380 0.69 15.95 -24.86
CA ASP A 380 1.37 15.92 -23.56
C ASP A 380 2.05 14.55 -23.35
N LEU A 381 1.34 13.44 -23.56
CA LEU A 381 1.88 12.09 -23.36
C LEU A 381 3.02 11.74 -24.34
N LYS A 382 2.97 12.21 -25.59
CA LYS A 382 4.07 12.01 -26.54
C LYS A 382 5.36 12.72 -26.12
N GLN A 383 5.28 13.83 -25.40
CA GLN A 383 6.47 14.48 -24.85
C GLN A 383 7.05 13.65 -23.72
N VAL A 384 6.20 13.10 -22.85
CA VAL A 384 6.64 12.20 -21.77
C VAL A 384 7.35 10.97 -22.34
N THR A 385 6.80 10.34 -23.39
CA THR A 385 7.38 9.13 -23.97
C THR A 385 8.78 9.32 -24.58
N LYS A 386 9.16 10.55 -24.96
CA LYS A 386 10.52 10.84 -25.47
C LYS A 386 11.61 10.69 -24.40
N LYS A 387 11.22 10.79 -23.13
CA LYS A 387 12.10 10.65 -21.97
C LYS A 387 11.77 9.42 -21.13
N ALA A 388 11.07 8.45 -21.71
CA ALA A 388 10.62 7.25 -20.99
C ALA A 388 11.77 6.53 -20.25
N ASP A 389 12.98 6.55 -20.80
CA ASP A 389 14.17 5.90 -20.20
C ASP A 389 14.72 6.64 -18.96
N GLU A 390 14.30 7.89 -18.73
CA GLU A 390 14.70 8.73 -17.58
C GLU A 390 13.64 8.78 -16.47
N LEU A 391 12.47 8.17 -16.69
CA LEU A 391 11.32 8.25 -15.79
C LEU A 391 11.17 6.98 -14.97
N ASP A 392 10.40 7.09 -13.88
CA ASP A 392 9.97 5.88 -13.17
C ASP A 392 9.14 4.99 -14.10
N LEU A 393 9.16 3.69 -13.80
CA LEU A 393 8.55 2.67 -14.64
C LEU A 393 7.05 2.93 -14.89
N ASN A 394 6.34 3.59 -13.97
CA ASN A 394 4.90 3.82 -14.07
C ASN A 394 4.60 4.90 -15.08
N THR A 395 5.21 6.07 -14.89
CA THR A 395 5.06 7.21 -15.78
C THR A 395 5.43 6.79 -17.20
N ALA A 396 6.53 6.06 -17.36
CA ALA A 396 6.98 5.58 -18.66
C ALA A 396 5.99 4.59 -19.31
N VAL A 397 5.62 3.51 -18.61
CA VAL A 397 4.77 2.44 -19.18
C VAL A 397 3.34 2.93 -19.45
N LEU A 398 2.76 3.70 -18.54
CA LEU A 398 1.39 4.19 -18.66
C LEU A 398 1.28 5.28 -19.73
N SER A 399 2.32 6.10 -19.92
CA SER A 399 2.34 7.06 -21.04
C SER A 399 2.28 6.36 -22.39
N TRP A 400 3.11 5.33 -22.61
CA TRP A 400 3.06 4.54 -23.84
C TRP A 400 1.71 3.84 -24.04
N LEU A 401 1.15 3.26 -22.98
CA LEU A 401 -0.16 2.60 -23.04
C LEU A 401 -1.26 3.60 -23.46
N ARG A 402 -1.28 4.78 -22.84
CA ARG A 402 -2.26 5.83 -23.13
C ARG A 402 -2.10 6.40 -24.54
N VAL A 403 -0.87 6.60 -25.02
CA VAL A 403 -0.61 6.99 -26.42
C VAL A 403 -1.23 5.98 -27.39
N GLY A 404 -1.03 4.68 -27.15
CA GLY A 404 -1.63 3.63 -27.98
C GLY A 404 -3.17 3.67 -27.94
N GLN A 405 -3.74 3.77 -26.74
CA GLN A 405 -5.20 3.88 -26.57
C GLN A 405 -5.79 5.11 -27.26
N ILE A 406 -5.09 6.25 -27.25
CA ILE A 406 -5.54 7.44 -27.97
C ILE A 406 -5.53 7.21 -29.48
N TYR A 407 -4.48 6.60 -30.03
CA TYR A 407 -4.43 6.30 -31.46
C TYR A 407 -5.55 5.35 -31.89
N ASP A 408 -5.88 4.33 -31.08
CA ASP A 408 -7.02 3.44 -31.34
C ASP A 408 -8.36 4.19 -31.32
N LEU A 409 -8.57 5.07 -30.34
CA LEU A 409 -9.77 5.92 -30.28
C LEU A 409 -9.89 6.88 -31.47
N GLN A 410 -8.77 7.23 -32.10
CA GLN A 410 -8.70 8.06 -33.31
C GLN A 410 -8.79 7.24 -34.62
N GLY A 411 -8.90 5.91 -34.54
CA GLY A 411 -8.94 5.01 -35.70
C GLY A 411 -7.57 4.72 -36.33
N ASN A 412 -6.47 5.10 -35.68
CA ASN A 412 -5.10 4.96 -36.16
C ASN A 412 -4.40 3.71 -35.57
N HIS A 413 -4.98 2.53 -35.78
CA HIS A 413 -4.54 1.30 -35.10
C HIS A 413 -3.08 0.92 -35.37
N GLU A 414 -2.54 1.20 -36.57
CA GLU A 414 -1.12 0.93 -36.87
C GLU A 414 -0.17 1.73 -35.97
N LEU A 415 -0.49 2.99 -35.68
CA LEU A 415 0.27 3.82 -34.74
C LEU A 415 0.07 3.35 -33.29
N ALA A 416 -1.13 2.84 -32.96
CA ALA A 416 -1.42 2.28 -31.65
C ALA A 416 -0.55 1.05 -31.36
N ILE A 417 -0.43 0.13 -32.33
CA ILE A 417 0.41 -1.07 -32.21
C ILE A 417 1.87 -0.71 -31.88
N GLU A 418 2.42 0.35 -32.49
CA GLU A 418 3.79 0.78 -32.17
C GLU A 418 3.91 1.23 -30.72
N ALA A 419 2.99 2.04 -30.22
CA ALA A 419 2.98 2.47 -28.83
C ALA A 419 2.76 1.29 -27.85
N TYR A 420 1.94 0.30 -28.21
CA TYR A 420 1.75 -0.92 -27.43
C TYR A 420 3.02 -1.78 -27.37
N ARG A 421 3.77 -1.89 -28.47
CA ARG A 421 5.08 -2.56 -28.47
C ARG A 421 6.07 -1.85 -27.55
N GLN A 422 6.09 -0.51 -27.54
CA GLN A 422 6.92 0.24 -26.59
C GLN A 422 6.48 -0.01 -25.14
N THR A 423 5.17 -0.03 -24.86
CA THR A 423 4.63 -0.40 -23.54
C THR A 423 5.18 -1.75 -23.06
N MET A 424 5.11 -2.77 -23.92
CA MET A 424 5.63 -4.11 -23.63
C MET A 424 7.14 -4.13 -23.47
N LYS A 425 7.89 -3.33 -24.23
CA LYS A 425 9.34 -3.21 -24.12
C LYS A 425 9.76 -2.55 -22.80
N THR A 426 9.09 -1.47 -22.40
CA THR A 426 9.38 -0.71 -21.18
C THR A 426 9.16 -1.56 -19.93
N ALA A 427 8.07 -2.34 -19.86
CA ALA A 427 7.79 -3.18 -18.70
C ALA A 427 7.16 -4.54 -19.09
N PRO A 428 7.95 -5.51 -19.59
CA PRO A 428 7.43 -6.74 -20.21
C PRO A 428 6.56 -7.65 -19.32
N ARG A 429 6.66 -7.50 -18.01
CA ARG A 429 5.90 -8.30 -17.02
C ARG A 429 4.79 -7.50 -16.33
N SER A 430 4.55 -6.26 -16.76
CA SER A 430 3.52 -5.40 -16.18
C SER A 430 2.12 -5.77 -16.70
N GLU A 431 1.08 -5.41 -15.94
CA GLU A 431 -0.32 -5.49 -16.40
C GLU A 431 -0.55 -4.61 -17.63
N ALA A 432 0.09 -3.43 -17.69
CA ALA A 432 0.05 -2.56 -18.86
C ALA A 432 0.59 -3.25 -20.13
N ALA A 433 1.63 -4.09 -20.00
CA ALA A 433 2.13 -4.89 -21.12
C ALA A 433 1.15 -6.01 -21.54
N GLU A 434 0.44 -6.63 -20.58
CA GLU A 434 -0.60 -7.61 -20.87
C GLU A 434 -1.80 -6.97 -21.58
N GLU A 435 -2.25 -5.80 -21.10
CA GLU A 435 -3.27 -4.98 -21.75
C GLU A 435 -2.85 -4.57 -23.16
N ALA A 436 -1.65 -4.01 -23.31
CA ALA A 436 -1.09 -3.62 -24.60
C ALA A 436 -1.04 -4.80 -25.58
N ASN A 437 -0.62 -5.99 -25.11
CA ASN A 437 -0.62 -7.20 -25.93
C ASN A 437 -2.03 -7.62 -26.38
N SER A 438 -3.04 -7.46 -25.52
CA SER A 438 -4.44 -7.67 -25.92
C SER A 438 -4.88 -6.65 -26.98
N TYR A 439 -4.48 -5.39 -26.85
CA TYR A 439 -4.90 -4.34 -27.76
C TYR A 439 -4.25 -4.43 -29.14
N ILE A 440 -3.07 -5.05 -29.27
CA ILE A 440 -2.45 -5.32 -30.58
C ILE A 440 -3.35 -6.19 -31.48
N ALA A 441 -4.09 -7.13 -30.89
CA ALA A 441 -4.99 -8.02 -31.65
C ALA A 441 -6.40 -7.44 -31.82
N THR A 442 -6.83 -6.56 -30.92
CA THR A 442 -8.17 -5.97 -30.92
C THR A 442 -8.09 -4.53 -30.45
N PRO A 443 -8.37 -3.54 -31.31
CA PRO A 443 -8.24 -2.12 -30.95
C PRO A 443 -8.94 -1.79 -29.63
N TYR A 444 -8.32 -0.93 -28.85
CA TYR A 444 -8.91 -0.40 -27.63
C TYR A 444 -10.18 0.39 -27.95
N HIS A 445 -11.23 0.09 -27.21
CA HIS A 445 -12.46 0.88 -27.17
C HIS A 445 -12.79 1.24 -25.73
N ARG A 446 -13.27 2.46 -25.50
CA ARG A 446 -13.82 2.82 -24.18
C ARG A 446 -15.05 1.97 -23.92
N LYS A 447 -15.04 1.23 -22.81
CA LYS A 447 -16.27 0.66 -22.27
C LYS A 447 -17.16 1.83 -21.89
N HIS A 448 -18.31 2.00 -22.54
CA HIS A 448 -19.30 2.96 -22.09
C HIS A 448 -19.61 2.64 -20.62
N ALA A 449 -19.42 3.61 -19.74
CA ALA A 449 -19.99 3.53 -18.40
C ALA A 449 -21.50 3.38 -18.60
N ALA A 450 -22.08 2.27 -18.14
CA ALA A 450 -23.53 2.17 -18.07
C ALA A 450 -24.00 3.36 -17.23
N ALA A 451 -24.81 4.21 -17.84
CA ALA A 451 -25.33 5.45 -17.28
C ALA A 451 -26.15 5.19 -16.01
#